data_AF-C3ZYA7-F1
#
_entry.id   AF-C3ZYA7-F1
#
_cell.length_a   1.000
_cell.length_b   1.000
_cell.length_c   1.000
_cell.angle_alpha   90.00
_cell.angle_beta   90.00
_cell.angle_gamma   90.00
#
_symmetry.space_group_name_H-M   'P 1'
#
loop_
_entity.id
_entity.type
_entity.pdbx_description
1 polymer ?
#
loop_
_entity_poly.entity_id
_entity_poly.type
_entity_poly.pdbx_seq_one_letter_code
_entity_poly.pdbx_strand_id
1 'polypeptide(L)'
;MSCRLASSMTMSSLNLTHCEKEGKAVHLTYGDKLKLVAYTKQVQVGPYDAEKMPPVGYFDVIGNDRRKEWQALGDMERHRAMCEFCLLLDNLCPTFQPYVEAHRRDLEEKERLKREEEERLQREAEERERQRLEEEARKMQEDERIRQEQQK
;
A
#
# COMPACT_ATOMS: atom_id res chain seq x y z
N MET A 1 10.64 -13.12 6.73
CA MET A 1 11.10 -11.88 6.08
C MET A 1 10.07 -11.32 5.07
N SER A 2 9.02 -12.06 4.72
CA SER A 2 8.01 -11.65 3.73
C SER A 2 6.89 -10.71 4.25
N CYS A 3 6.76 -10.48 5.57
CA CYS A 3 5.64 -9.71 6.13
C CYS A 3 5.69 -8.18 5.88
N ARG A 4 6.88 -7.59 5.73
CA ARG A 4 7.00 -6.13 5.50
C ARG A 4 6.50 -5.70 4.12
N LEU A 5 6.49 -6.63 3.15
CA LEU A 5 6.09 -6.40 1.76
C LEU A 5 4.57 -6.34 1.57
N ALA A 6 3.83 -7.07 2.41
CA ALA A 6 2.39 -7.11 2.28
C ALA A 6 1.71 -5.78 2.66
N SER A 7 2.38 -4.94 3.47
CA SER A 7 1.78 -3.73 4.02
C SER A 7 1.58 -2.58 3.03
N SER A 8 2.23 -2.61 1.85
CA SER A 8 2.14 -1.54 0.84
C SER A 8 1.54 -1.96 -0.51
N MET A 9 1.43 -3.27 -0.79
CA MET A 9 0.73 -3.78 -1.97
C MET A 9 -0.66 -4.31 -1.59
N THR A 10 -1.71 -3.87 -2.29
CA THR A 10 -3.01 -4.52 -2.16
C THR A 10 -2.88 -5.96 -2.62
N MET A 11 -3.12 -6.92 -1.72
CA MET A 11 -3.01 -8.36 -2.01
C MET A 11 -3.83 -8.77 -3.26
N SER A 12 -4.90 -8.03 -3.58
CA SER A 12 -5.69 -8.18 -4.80
C SER A 12 -4.93 -7.87 -6.10
N SER A 13 -4.05 -6.86 -6.11
CA SER A 13 -3.25 -6.53 -7.29
C SER A 13 -2.17 -7.59 -7.56
N LEU A 14 -1.58 -8.18 -6.50
CA LEU A 14 -0.65 -9.31 -6.61
C LEU A 14 -1.34 -10.59 -7.10
N ASN A 15 -2.52 -10.91 -6.57
CA ASN A 15 -3.23 -12.14 -6.88
C ASN A 15 -3.74 -12.18 -8.34
N LEU A 16 -4.29 -11.06 -8.83
CA LEU A 16 -4.85 -10.99 -10.18
C LEU A 16 -3.76 -10.93 -11.26
N THR A 17 -2.72 -10.11 -11.07
CA THR A 17 -1.69 -9.92 -12.11
C THR A 17 -0.71 -11.08 -12.25
N HIS A 18 -0.47 -11.87 -11.20
CA HIS A 18 0.43 -13.03 -11.27
C HIS A 18 -0.30 -14.30 -11.74
N CYS A 19 -1.51 -14.57 -11.22
CA CYS A 19 -2.29 -15.74 -11.66
C CYS A 19 -2.71 -15.68 -13.14
N GLU A 20 -2.89 -14.49 -13.72
CA GLU A 20 -3.24 -14.32 -15.13
C GLU A 20 -2.05 -14.45 -16.09
N LYS A 21 -0.82 -14.13 -15.63
CA LYS A 21 0.38 -14.10 -16.49
C LYS A 21 1.08 -15.45 -16.59
N GLU A 22 0.91 -16.34 -15.62
CA GLU A 22 1.56 -17.66 -15.62
C GLU A 22 0.69 -18.76 -16.22
N GLY A 23 0.53 -18.70 -17.54
CA GLY A 23 0.11 -19.86 -18.31
C GLY A 23 1.09 -21.02 -18.08
N LYS A 24 0.64 -22.06 -17.37
CA LYS A 24 1.25 -23.41 -17.23
C LYS A 24 2.41 -23.61 -16.23
N ALA A 25 2.88 -22.62 -15.47
CA ALA A 25 4.03 -22.82 -14.56
C ALA A 25 3.66 -23.15 -13.09
N VAL A 26 2.51 -22.69 -12.59
CA VAL A 26 2.10 -22.90 -11.20
C VAL A 26 0.75 -23.58 -11.13
N HIS A 27 0.76 -24.87 -10.79
CA HIS A 27 -0.45 -25.62 -10.50
C HIS A 27 -0.89 -25.36 -9.05
N LEU A 28 -1.61 -24.25 -8.83
CA LEU A 28 -2.29 -24.01 -7.55
C LEU A 28 -3.39 -25.06 -7.35
N THR A 29 -3.33 -25.79 -6.24
CA THR A 29 -4.42 -26.71 -5.89
C THR A 29 -5.70 -25.93 -5.60
N TYR A 30 -6.85 -26.60 -5.68
CA TYR A 30 -8.13 -25.96 -5.37
C TYR A 30 -8.14 -25.39 -3.94
N GLY A 31 -7.60 -26.14 -2.96
CA GLY A 31 -7.49 -25.68 -1.58
C GLY A 31 -6.59 -24.47 -1.41
N ASP A 32 -5.45 -24.42 -2.11
CA ASP A 32 -4.54 -23.26 -2.02
C ASP A 32 -5.19 -21.99 -2.58
N LYS A 33 -5.95 -22.11 -3.66
CA LYS A 33 -6.74 -20.99 -4.21
C LYS A 33 -7.75 -20.46 -3.18
N LEU A 34 -8.42 -21.35 -2.45
CA LEU A 34 -9.37 -20.95 -1.41
C LEU A 34 -8.66 -20.25 -0.24
N LYS A 35 -7.52 -20.77 0.22
CA LYS A 35 -6.72 -20.14 1.29
C LYS A 35 -6.20 -18.76 0.90
N LEU A 36 -5.70 -18.60 -0.33
CA LEU A 36 -5.26 -17.30 -0.85
C LEU A 36 -6.39 -16.27 -0.85
N VAL A 37 -7.60 -16.69 -1.26
CA VAL A 37 -8.79 -15.84 -1.22
C VAL A 37 -9.18 -15.52 0.24
N ALA A 38 -9.15 -16.50 1.13
CA ALA A 38 -9.47 -16.33 2.56
C ALA A 38 -8.54 -15.31 3.23
N TYR A 39 -7.22 -15.43 3.06
CA TYR A 39 -6.26 -14.44 3.59
C TYR A 39 -6.47 -13.06 2.98
N THR A 40 -6.74 -12.98 1.67
CA THR A 40 -7.02 -11.69 1.01
C THR A 40 -8.25 -11.01 1.63
N LYS A 41 -9.31 -11.77 1.92
CA LYS A 41 -10.52 -11.27 2.58
C LYS A 41 -10.26 -10.87 4.02
N GLN A 42 -9.50 -11.65 4.79
CA GLN A 42 -9.10 -11.31 6.15
C GLN A 42 -8.31 -9.99 6.20
N VAL A 43 -7.47 -9.73 5.21
CA VAL A 43 -6.67 -8.49 5.16
C VAL A 43 -7.48 -7.26 4.78
N GLN A 44 -8.46 -7.43 3.87
CA GLN A 44 -9.28 -6.33 3.37
C GLN A 44 -10.43 -5.96 4.31
N VAL A 45 -11.11 -6.98 4.83
CA VAL A 45 -12.37 -6.82 5.58
C VAL A 45 -12.16 -7.09 7.07
N GLY A 46 -11.20 -7.94 7.43
CA GLY A 46 -11.00 -8.42 8.79
C GLY A 46 -11.66 -9.79 9.02
N PRO A 47 -11.86 -10.18 10.30
CA PRO A 47 -12.54 -11.42 10.67
C PRO A 47 -13.90 -11.59 10.00
N TYR A 48 -14.26 -12.82 9.68
CA TYR A 48 -15.55 -13.12 9.08
C TYR A 48 -16.69 -12.71 10.02
N ASP A 49 -17.61 -11.90 9.49
CA ASP A 49 -18.81 -11.44 10.19
C ASP A 49 -20.04 -11.90 9.41
N ALA A 50 -20.84 -12.76 10.05
CA ALA A 50 -22.01 -13.37 9.42
C ALA A 50 -23.14 -12.37 9.15
N GLU A 51 -23.22 -11.26 9.89
CA GLU A 51 -24.27 -10.26 9.73
C GLU A 51 -24.00 -9.33 8.54
N LYS A 52 -22.72 -9.10 8.25
CA LYS A 52 -22.29 -8.21 7.16
C LYS A 52 -22.29 -8.89 5.79
N MET A 53 -22.27 -10.22 5.76
CA MET A 53 -22.10 -10.99 4.53
C MET A 53 -23.42 -11.59 4.04
N PRO A 54 -23.83 -11.33 2.79
CA PRO A 54 -25.05 -11.90 2.23
C PRO A 54 -24.95 -13.43 2.19
N PRO A 55 -26.05 -14.19 2.43
CA PRO A 55 -26.02 -15.64 2.38
C PRO A 55 -25.59 -16.14 1.00
N VAL A 56 -24.67 -17.11 0.97
CA VAL A 56 -24.28 -17.80 -0.27
C VAL A 56 -25.41 -18.75 -0.64
N GLY A 57 -25.82 -18.74 -1.91
CA GLY A 57 -26.88 -19.63 -2.41
C GLY A 57 -26.47 -21.09 -2.33
N TYR A 58 -27.42 -21.99 -2.09
CA TYR A 58 -27.18 -23.43 -1.92
C TYR A 58 -26.37 -24.07 -3.07
N PHE A 59 -26.53 -23.57 -4.31
CA PHE A 59 -25.81 -24.08 -5.48
C PHE A 59 -24.40 -23.50 -5.67
N ASP A 60 -24.02 -22.47 -4.91
CA ASP A 60 -22.68 -21.86 -4.97
C ASP A 60 -21.71 -22.59 -4.03
N VAL A 61 -21.37 -23.82 -4.41
CA VAL A 61 -20.44 -24.70 -3.68
C VAL A 61 -19.08 -24.02 -3.50
N ILE A 62 -18.59 -23.33 -4.54
CA ILE A 62 -17.31 -22.62 -4.51
C ILE A 62 -17.34 -21.43 -3.54
N GLY A 63 -18.42 -20.66 -3.55
CA GLY A 63 -18.62 -19.55 -2.60
C GLY A 63 -18.73 -20.05 -1.16
N ASN A 64 -19.36 -21.20 -0.95
CA ASN A 64 -19.46 -21.81 0.36
C ASN A 64 -18.10 -22.27 0.88
N ASP A 65 -17.27 -22.88 0.04
CA ASP A 65 -15.94 -23.33 0.43
C ASP A 65 -14.99 -22.16 0.70
N ARG A 66 -15.06 -21.09 -0.10
CA ARG A 66 -14.33 -19.82 0.19
C ARG A 66 -14.73 -19.23 1.54
N ARG A 67 -16.03 -19.23 1.83
CA ARG A 67 -16.57 -18.74 3.10
C ARG A 67 -16.06 -19.58 4.28
N LYS A 68 -16.09 -20.91 4.16
CA LYS A 68 -15.60 -21.81 5.21
C LYS A 68 -14.12 -21.59 5.51
N GLU A 69 -13.28 -21.47 4.48
CA GLU A 69 -11.86 -21.18 4.66
C GLU A 69 -11.63 -19.82 5.32
N TRP A 70 -12.40 -18.79 4.95
CA TRP A 70 -12.31 -17.48 5.61
C TRP A 70 -12.81 -17.52 7.06
N GLN A 71 -13.90 -18.23 7.33
CA GLN A 71 -14.39 -18.46 8.69
C GLN A 71 -13.37 -19.20 9.56
N ALA A 72 -12.64 -20.16 8.99
CA ALA A 72 -11.60 -20.91 9.68
C ALA A 72 -10.42 -20.04 10.15
N LEU A 73 -10.21 -18.86 9.53
CA LEU A 73 -9.19 -17.90 9.97
C LEU A 73 -9.57 -17.18 11.27
N GLY A 74 -10.85 -17.15 11.65
CA GLY A 74 -11.33 -16.56 12.89
C GLY A 74 -10.89 -15.09 13.09
N ASP A 75 -10.40 -14.79 14.28
CA ASP A 75 -9.93 -13.47 14.72
C ASP A 75 -8.46 -13.19 14.34
N MET A 76 -7.92 -13.91 13.34
CA MET A 76 -6.55 -13.72 12.88
C MET A 76 -6.25 -12.26 12.55
N GLU A 77 -5.19 -11.73 13.18
CA GLU A 77 -4.72 -10.37 12.96
C GLU A 77 -4.32 -10.16 11.49
N ARG A 78 -4.62 -8.96 10.96
CA ARG A 78 -4.29 -8.55 9.59
C ARG A 78 -2.82 -8.85 9.23
N HIS A 79 -1.88 -8.48 10.09
CA HIS A 79 -0.45 -8.71 9.83
C HIS A 79 -0.12 -10.20 9.74
N ARG A 80 -0.73 -11.03 10.58
CA ARG A 80 -0.54 -12.48 10.55
C ARG A 80 -1.09 -13.10 9.26
N ALA A 81 -2.30 -12.71 8.84
CA ALA A 81 -2.90 -13.18 7.59
C ALA A 81 -2.03 -12.84 6.35
N MET A 82 -1.40 -11.66 6.38
CA MET A 82 -0.46 -11.22 5.35
C MET A 82 0.81 -12.07 5.30
N CYS A 83 1.39 -12.36 6.47
CA CYS A 83 2.55 -13.24 6.57
C CYS A 83 2.25 -14.64 6.01
N GLU A 84 1.13 -15.24 6.42
CA GLU A 84 0.72 -16.58 5.97
C GLU A 84 0.41 -16.60 4.47
N PHE A 85 -0.17 -15.54 3.92
CA PHE A 85 -0.37 -15.39 2.48
C PHE A 85 0.96 -15.42 1.72
N CYS A 86 1.95 -14.63 2.16
CA CYS A 86 3.26 -14.60 1.54
C CYS A 86 3.99 -15.95 1.67
N LEU A 87 3.91 -16.61 2.83
CA LEU A 87 4.50 -17.94 3.04
C LEU A 87 3.87 -18.98 2.12
N LEU A 88 2.55 -18.93 1.94
CA LEU A 88 1.85 -19.82 1.03
C LEU A 88 2.28 -19.58 -0.43
N LEU A 89 2.45 -18.32 -0.84
CA LEU A 89 2.97 -17.99 -2.17
C LEU A 89 4.43 -18.41 -2.36
N ASP A 90 5.29 -18.19 -1.37
CA ASP A 90 6.70 -18.60 -1.39
C ASP A 90 6.84 -20.12 -1.57
N ASN A 91 5.95 -20.90 -0.93
CA ASN A 91 5.92 -22.36 -1.06
C ASN A 91 5.38 -22.84 -2.42
N LEU A 92 4.41 -22.13 -3.00
CA LEU A 92 3.76 -22.53 -4.24
C LEU A 92 4.53 -22.10 -5.49
N CYS A 93 5.31 -21.03 -5.41
CA CYS A 93 6.05 -20.48 -6.54
C CYS A 93 7.42 -19.96 -6.12
N PRO A 94 8.47 -20.81 -6.10
CA PRO A 94 9.84 -20.35 -5.89
C PRO A 94 10.31 -19.34 -6.95
N THR A 95 9.72 -19.39 -8.15
CA THR A 95 9.95 -18.44 -9.26
C THR A 95 9.31 -17.07 -9.04
N PHE A 96 8.49 -16.91 -7.99
CA PHE A 96 7.92 -15.62 -7.59
C PHE A 96 8.91 -14.74 -6.82
N GLN A 97 9.93 -15.34 -6.19
CA GLN A 97 10.93 -14.63 -5.38
C GLN A 97 11.61 -13.46 -6.13
N PRO A 98 12.11 -13.63 -7.38
CA PRO A 98 12.74 -12.55 -8.12
C PRO A 98 11.75 -11.42 -8.49
N TYR A 99 10.48 -11.76 -8.74
CA TYR A 99 9.44 -10.78 -9.05
C TYR A 99 9.09 -9.93 -7.83
N VAL A 100 8.94 -10.56 -6.66
CA VAL A 100 8.72 -9.88 -5.39
C VAL A 100 9.91 -8.98 -5.05
N GLU A 101 11.13 -9.44 -5.30
CA GLU A 101 12.34 -8.66 -5.03
C GLU A 101 12.49 -7.46 -5.97
N ALA A 102 12.19 -7.61 -7.26
CA ALA A 102 12.19 -6.50 -8.21
C ALA A 102 11.13 -5.46 -7.84
N HIS A 103 9.91 -5.91 -7.55
CA HIS A 103 8.82 -5.01 -7.17
C HIS A 103 9.09 -4.29 -5.84
N ARG A 104 9.78 -4.95 -4.90
CA ARG A 104 10.28 -4.31 -3.68
C ARG A 104 11.20 -3.13 -4.01
N ARG A 105 12.20 -3.37 -4.87
CA ARG A 105 13.17 -2.33 -5.25
C ARG A 105 12.47 -1.12 -5.89
N ASP A 106 11.51 -1.38 -6.78
CA ASP A 106 10.74 -0.31 -7.43
C ASP A 106 9.92 0.52 -6.44
N LEU A 107 9.27 -0.14 -5.45
CA LEU A 107 8.50 0.56 -4.42
C LEU A 107 9.38 1.39 -3.49
N GLU A 108 10.51 0.83 -3.04
CA GLU A 108 11.50 1.52 -2.21
C GLU A 108 12.07 2.74 -2.94
N GLU A 109 12.38 2.60 -4.23
CA GLU A 109 12.85 3.71 -5.06
C GLU A 109 11.78 4.80 -5.24
N LYS A 110 10.52 4.40 -5.47
CA LYS A 110 9.42 5.35 -5.60
C LYS A 110 9.14 6.10 -4.30
N GLU A 111 9.26 5.45 -3.15
CA GLU A 111 9.12 6.13 -1.85
C GLU A 111 10.27 7.12 -1.61
N ARG A 112 11.51 6.72 -1.93
CA ARG A 112 12.68 7.61 -1.85
C ARG A 112 12.50 8.87 -2.70
N LEU A 113 12.10 8.69 -3.96
CA LEU A 113 11.85 9.81 -4.89
C LEU A 113 10.78 10.77 -4.38
N LYS A 114 9.70 10.26 -3.77
CA LYS A 114 8.65 11.10 -3.17
C LYS A 114 9.18 11.94 -2.01
N ARG A 115 9.97 11.34 -1.12
CA ARG A 115 10.57 12.09 0.01
C ARG A 115 11.54 13.16 -0.48
N GLU A 116 12.39 12.83 -1.46
CA GLU A 116 13.31 13.80 -2.06
C GLU A 116 12.57 14.96 -2.74
N GLU A 117 11.45 14.67 -3.42
CA GLU A 117 10.59 15.69 -4.02
C GLU A 117 9.89 16.57 -2.98
N GLU A 118 9.35 15.97 -1.91
CA GLU A 118 8.75 16.71 -0.79
C GLU A 118 9.77 17.60 -0.09
N GLU A 119 10.98 17.11 0.17
CA GLU A 119 12.07 17.91 0.75
C GLU A 119 12.48 19.05 -0.18
N ARG A 120 12.56 18.81 -1.49
CA ARG A 120 12.87 19.85 -2.49
C ARG A 120 11.81 20.94 -2.49
N LEU A 121 10.53 20.56 -2.49
CA LEU A 121 9.40 21.49 -2.45
C LEU A 121 9.38 22.31 -1.16
N GLN A 122 9.67 21.69 -0.01
CA GLN A 122 9.78 22.38 1.26
C GLN A 122 10.89 23.44 1.24
N ARG A 123 12.09 23.08 0.78
CA ARG A 123 13.22 24.03 0.68
C ARG A 123 12.92 25.18 -0.27
N GLU A 124 12.29 24.91 -1.41
CA GLU A 124 11.90 25.96 -2.36
C GLU A 124 10.83 26.89 -1.77
N ALA A 125 9.87 26.36 -1.01
CA ALA A 125 8.86 27.15 -0.32
C ALA A 125 9.48 28.04 0.77
N GLU A 126 10.39 27.49 1.59
CA GLU A 126 11.12 28.25 2.61
C GLU A 126 11.98 29.36 2.00
N GLU A 127 12.66 29.10 0.88
CA GLU A 127 13.45 30.11 0.19
C GLU A 127 12.57 31.23 -0.38
N ARG A 128 11.44 30.88 -1.01
CA ARG A 128 10.47 31.87 -1.50
C ARG A 128 9.87 32.69 -0.37
N GLU A 129 9.57 32.09 0.78
CA GLU A 129 9.06 32.81 1.94
C GLU A 129 10.10 33.78 2.51
N ARG A 130 11.37 33.34 2.60
CA ARG A 130 12.49 34.18 3.03
C ARG A 130 12.68 35.38 2.11
N GLN A 131 12.62 35.18 0.79
CA GLN A 131 12.72 36.26 -0.19
C GLN A 131 11.57 37.27 -0.05
N ARG A 132 10.33 36.80 0.20
CA ARG A 132 9.18 37.69 0.43
C ARG A 132 9.34 38.55 1.68
N LEU A 133 9.80 37.96 2.79
CA LEU A 133 10.05 38.69 4.03
C LEU A 133 11.17 39.73 3.88
N GLU A 134 12.25 39.40 3.15
CA GLU A 134 13.33 40.35 2.86
C GLU A 134 12.86 41.51 1.96
N GLU A 135 12.03 41.23 0.95
CA GLU A 135 11.47 42.28 0.10
C GLU A 135 10.53 43.20 0.87
N GLU A 136 9.67 42.64 1.73
CA GLU A 136 8.74 43.41 2.56
C GLU A 136 9.49 44.27 3.58
N ALA A 137 10.52 43.75 4.24
CA ALA A 137 11.39 44.50 5.14
C ALA A 137 12.10 45.65 4.42
N ARG A 138 12.59 45.42 3.20
CA ARG A 138 13.25 46.47 2.39
C ARG A 138 12.28 47.60 2.03
N LYS A 139 11.04 47.27 1.62
CA LYS A 139 10.01 48.27 1.34
C LYS A 139 9.66 49.08 2.58
N MET A 140 9.51 48.44 3.74
CA MET A 140 9.20 49.12 4.99
C MET A 140 10.28 50.12 5.40
N GLN A 141 11.56 49.76 5.25
CA GLN A 141 12.69 50.66 5.52
C GLN A 141 12.73 51.85 4.54
N GLU A 142 12.42 51.62 3.27
CA GLU A 142 12.36 52.68 2.26
C GLU A 142 11.21 53.65 2.54
N ASP A 143 10.01 53.14 2.84
CA ASP A 143 8.84 53.93 3.22
C ASP A 143 9.09 54.74 4.50
N GLU A 144 9.78 54.17 5.49
CA GLU A 144 10.15 54.88 6.72
C GLU A 144 11.13 56.03 6.46
N ARG A 145 12.14 55.82 5.60
CA ARG A 145 13.07 56.88 5.18
C ARG A 145 12.35 58.03 4.47
N ILE A 146 11.44 57.72 3.55
CA ILE A 146 10.65 58.73 2.83
C ILE A 146 9.77 59.52 3.81
N ARG A 147 9.14 58.87 4.80
CA ARG A 147 8.35 59.57 5.83
C ARG A 147 9.20 60.50 6.69
N GLN A 148 10.41 60.09 7.07
CA GLN A 148 11.33 60.93 7.85
C GLN A 148 11.82 62.14 7.04
N GLU A 149 12.04 61.98 5.73
CA GLU A 149 12.41 63.08 4.83
C GLU A 149 11.27 64.08 4.62
N GLN A 150 10.01 63.63 4.61
CA GLN A 150 8.83 64.51 4.50
C GLN A 150 8.50 65.28 5.80
N GLN A 151 8.99 64.83 6.94
CA GLN A 151 8.79 65.48 8.25
C GLN A 151 9.92 66.46 8.63
N LYS A 152 10.99 66.53 7.86
CA LYS A 152 12.08 67.51 8.00
C LYS A 152 11.84 68.73 7.10
#